data_AF-A0A942RCX1-F1
#
_entry.id   AF-A0A942RCX1-F1
#
_cell.length_a   1.000
_cell.length_b   1.000
_cell.length_c   1.000
_cell.angle_alpha   90.00
_cell.angle_beta   90.00
_cell.angle_gamma   90.00
#
_symmetry.space_group_name_H-M   'P 1'
#
loop_
_entity.id
_entity.type
_entity.pdbx_description
1 polymer ?
#
loop_
_entity_poly.entity_id
_entity_poly.type
_entity_poly.pdbx_seq_one_letter_code
_entity_poly.pdbx_strand_id
1 'polypeptide(L)'
;KNPPKFSSLIRYIFSGMAGGFFVLLFLGNFQEFIMAYFASVLTVFLMDQMSKLSLNFFVKNIFGGFIAAILGVLLILLFGMFNIHGDYNKVIVGPLMTLVPGVSLTNGIRDLISGELIAGNAKIMEALFIAIALAFGVGMVLQITINIF
;
A
#
# COMPACT_ATOMS: atom_id res chain seq x y z
N LYS A 1 5.37 3.45 -24.82
CA LYS A 1 5.28 1.98 -25.02
C LYS A 1 4.83 1.38 -23.69
N ASN A 2 3.64 0.78 -23.61
CA ASN A 2 3.22 0.14 -22.36
C ASN A 2 4.21 -1.00 -22.04
N PRO A 3 4.83 -1.04 -20.85
CA PRO A 3 5.72 -2.12 -20.49
C PRO A 3 4.96 -3.46 -20.50
N PRO A 4 5.62 -4.58 -20.78
CA PRO A 4 4.99 -5.89 -20.76
C PRO A 4 4.36 -6.14 -19.39
N LYS A 5 3.07 -6.47 -19.37
CA LYS A 5 2.36 -6.80 -18.13
C LYS A 5 2.86 -8.16 -17.66
N PHE A 6 3.56 -8.18 -16.53
CA PHE A 6 3.92 -9.44 -15.86
C PHE A 6 2.66 -10.24 -15.52
N SER A 7 2.78 -11.57 -15.47
CA SER A 7 1.69 -12.44 -15.00
C SER A 7 1.22 -12.02 -13.61
N SER A 8 -0.08 -12.01 -13.37
CA SER A 8 -0.68 -11.56 -12.11
C SER A 8 -0.08 -12.27 -10.88
N LEU A 9 0.24 -13.56 -11.02
CA LEU A 9 0.86 -14.36 -9.96
C LEU A 9 2.23 -13.80 -9.55
N ILE A 10 3.06 -13.42 -10.52
CA ILE A 10 4.38 -12.82 -10.29
C ILE A 10 4.20 -11.52 -9.53
N ARG A 11 3.27 -10.66 -9.98
CA ARG A 11 3.01 -9.39 -9.31
C ARG A 11 2.59 -9.58 -7.85
N TYR A 12 1.79 -10.59 -7.53
CA TYR A 12 1.37 -10.89 -6.16
C TYR A 12 2.53 -11.36 -5.29
N ILE A 13 3.37 -12.28 -5.77
CA ILE A 13 4.51 -12.77 -5.00
C ILE A 13 5.50 -11.62 -4.71
N PHE A 14 5.84 -10.83 -5.73
CA PHE A 14 6.77 -9.72 -5.58
C PHE A 14 6.19 -8.56 -4.76
N SER A 15 4.86 -8.34 -4.78
CA SER A 15 4.25 -7.34 -3.88
C SER A 15 4.35 -7.77 -2.42
N GLY A 16 4.18 -9.05 -2.13
CA GLY A 16 4.47 -9.63 -0.81
C GLY A 16 5.90 -9.35 -0.37
N MET A 17 6.88 -9.67 -1.24
CA MET A 17 8.30 -9.45 -0.92
C MET A 17 8.59 -7.98 -0.67
N ALA A 18 8.11 -7.09 -1.55
CA ALA A 18 8.30 -5.64 -1.39
C ALA A 18 7.78 -5.14 -0.04
N GLY A 19 6.52 -5.47 0.29
CA GLY A 19 5.92 -5.05 1.56
C GLY A 19 6.63 -5.63 2.78
N GLY A 20 7.05 -6.89 2.75
CA GLY A 20 7.84 -7.51 3.82
C GLY A 20 9.19 -6.80 4.01
N PHE A 21 9.93 -6.53 2.93
CA PHE A 21 11.21 -5.81 3.01
C PHE A 21 11.07 -4.38 3.51
N PHE A 22 9.97 -3.68 3.17
CA PHE A 22 9.70 -2.37 3.76
C PHE A 22 9.58 -2.45 5.28
N VAL A 23 8.95 -3.49 5.83
CA VAL A 23 8.89 -3.67 7.29
C VAL A 23 10.28 -3.83 7.91
N LEU A 24 11.18 -4.58 7.28
CA LEU A 24 12.57 -4.68 7.74
C LEU A 24 13.31 -3.34 7.65
N LEU A 25 13.03 -2.53 6.62
CA LEU A 25 13.56 -1.16 6.49
C LEU A 25 13.08 -0.25 7.63
N PHE A 26 11.85 -0.44 8.12
CA PHE A 26 11.29 0.25 9.27
C PHE A 26 11.64 -0.42 10.62
N LEU A 27 12.76 -1.15 10.67
CA LEU A 27 13.28 -1.80 11.88
C LEU A 27 12.29 -2.81 12.50
N GLY A 28 11.56 -3.53 11.65
CA GLY A 28 10.66 -4.61 12.04
C GLY A 28 11.36 -5.96 12.21
N ASN A 29 10.72 -6.86 12.95
CA ASN A 29 11.19 -8.22 13.19
C ASN A 29 10.80 -9.16 12.03
N PHE A 30 11.43 -10.34 11.99
CA PHE A 30 11.11 -11.36 10.97
C PHE A 30 9.65 -11.85 11.03
N GLN A 31 9.03 -11.83 12.21
CA GLN A 31 7.60 -12.14 12.35
C GLN A 31 6.73 -11.09 11.63
N GLU A 32 7.07 -9.81 11.80
CA GLU A 32 6.37 -8.69 11.15
C GLU A 32 6.58 -8.69 9.64
N PHE A 33 7.75 -9.14 9.16
CA PHE A 33 7.99 -9.41 7.74
C PHE A 33 6.99 -10.42 7.18
N ILE A 34 6.77 -11.56 7.86
CA ILE A 34 5.85 -12.60 7.38
C ILE A 34 4.41 -12.06 7.36
N MET A 35 3.99 -11.35 8.41
CA MET A 35 2.67 -10.74 8.47
C MET A 35 2.47 -9.71 7.33
N ALA A 36 3.43 -8.82 7.12
CA ALA A 36 3.35 -7.81 6.07
C ALA A 36 3.45 -8.39 4.67
N TYR A 37 4.18 -9.51 4.49
CA TYR A 37 4.21 -10.25 3.23
C TYR A 37 2.79 -10.66 2.84
N PHE A 38 2.09 -11.40 3.70
CA PHE A 38 0.73 -11.85 3.42
C PHE A 38 -0.26 -10.69 3.27
N ALA A 39 -0.13 -9.65 4.10
CA ALA A 39 -0.95 -8.45 3.98
C ALA A 39 -0.81 -7.83 2.58
N SER A 40 0.42 -7.67 2.10
CA SER A 40 0.72 -7.01 0.82
C SER A 40 0.29 -7.84 -0.39
N VAL A 41 0.42 -9.17 -0.34
CA VAL A 41 -0.14 -10.07 -1.37
C VAL A 41 -1.65 -9.88 -1.47
N LEU A 42 -2.35 -9.93 -0.32
CA LEU A 42 -3.80 -9.84 -0.26
C LEU A 42 -4.31 -8.45 -0.67
N THR A 43 -3.65 -7.38 -0.24
CA THR A 43 -4.01 -6.00 -0.62
C THR A 43 -3.95 -5.82 -2.13
N VAL A 44 -2.86 -6.26 -2.79
CA VAL A 44 -2.72 -6.12 -4.25
C VAL A 44 -3.72 -6.99 -4.99
N PHE A 45 -3.97 -8.21 -4.51
CA PHE A 45 -5.01 -9.08 -5.07
C PHE A 45 -6.40 -8.44 -4.99
N LEU A 46 -6.79 -7.90 -3.84
CA LEU A 46 -8.09 -7.25 -3.68
C LEU A 46 -8.19 -5.96 -4.51
N MET A 47 -7.12 -5.19 -4.61
CA MET A 47 -7.06 -4.00 -5.47
C MET A 47 -7.22 -4.31 -6.96
N ASP A 48 -6.68 -5.44 -7.42
CA ASP A 48 -6.91 -5.93 -8.78
C ASP A 48 -8.38 -6.32 -9.00
N GLN A 49 -9.01 -6.97 -8.03
CA GLN A 49 -10.42 -7.33 -8.13
C GLN A 49 -11.31 -6.07 -8.12
N MET A 50 -11.00 -5.08 -7.28
CA MET A 50 -11.65 -3.78 -7.26
C MET A 50 -11.41 -2.96 -8.53
N SER A 51 -10.32 -3.21 -9.26
CA SER A 51 -10.07 -2.52 -10.54
C SER A 51 -11.08 -2.87 -11.63
N LYS A 52 -11.84 -3.96 -11.47
CA LYS A 52 -12.95 -4.33 -12.35
C LYS A 52 -14.20 -3.49 -12.09
N LEU A 53 -14.26 -2.82 -10.94
CA LEU A 53 -15.31 -1.85 -10.64
C LEU A 53 -14.95 -0.52 -11.30
N SER A 54 -15.93 0.13 -11.93
CA SER A 54 -15.79 1.43 -12.58
C SER A 54 -15.74 2.59 -11.56
N LEU A 55 -14.86 2.49 -10.57
CA LEU A 55 -14.64 3.51 -9.54
C LEU A 55 -13.63 4.55 -10.02
N ASN A 56 -13.79 5.78 -9.53
CA ASN A 56 -12.80 6.84 -9.76
C ASN A 56 -11.47 6.50 -9.05
N PHE A 57 -10.35 6.98 -9.60
CA PHE A 57 -9.00 6.72 -9.09
C PHE A 57 -8.86 7.09 -7.60
N PHE A 58 -9.44 8.23 -7.19
CA PHE A 58 -9.36 8.69 -5.81
C PHE A 58 -10.05 7.72 -4.84
N VAL A 59 -11.27 7.29 -5.17
CA VAL A 59 -12.04 6.33 -4.37
C VAL A 59 -11.33 4.98 -4.29
N LYS A 60 -10.77 4.51 -5.41
CA LYS A 60 -10.00 3.26 -5.44
C LYS A 60 -8.80 3.30 -4.49
N ASN A 61 -8.11 4.44 -4.38
CA ASN A 61 -6.99 4.59 -3.45
C ASN A 61 -7.42 4.72 -2.00
N ILE A 62 -8.59 5.29 -1.69
CA ILE A 62 -9.18 5.23 -0.35
C ILE A 62 -9.38 3.77 0.07
N PHE A 63 -10.03 2.98 -0.78
CA PHE A 63 -10.22 1.55 -0.52
C PHE A 63 -8.89 0.80 -0.42
N GLY A 64 -7.88 1.19 -1.21
CA GLY A 64 -6.53 0.66 -1.09
C GLY A 64 -5.93 0.82 0.30
N GLY A 65 -5.97 2.05 0.83
CA GLY A 65 -5.47 2.36 2.17
C GLY A 65 -6.27 1.63 3.24
N PHE A 66 -7.59 1.59 3.10
CA PHE A 66 -8.48 0.86 4.00
C PHE A 66 -8.17 -0.64 4.03
N ILE A 67 -8.03 -1.28 2.86
CA ILE A 67 -7.72 -2.70 2.73
C ILE A 67 -6.32 -3.01 3.29
N ALA A 68 -5.34 -2.16 3.02
CA ALA A 68 -3.98 -2.33 3.56
C ALA A 68 -3.98 -2.31 5.09
N ALA A 69 -4.65 -1.33 5.69
CA ALA A 69 -4.74 -1.20 7.14
C ALA A 69 -5.54 -2.34 7.78
N ILE A 70 -6.72 -2.67 7.25
CA ILE A 70 -7.58 -3.71 7.85
C ILE A 70 -6.91 -5.09 7.79
N LEU A 71 -6.24 -5.42 6.68
CA LEU A 71 -5.51 -6.68 6.56
C LEU A 71 -4.30 -6.72 7.50
N GLY A 72 -3.57 -5.61 7.66
CA GLY A 72 -2.48 -5.51 8.61
C GLY A 72 -2.94 -5.77 10.06
N VAL A 73 -4.03 -5.12 10.48
CA VAL A 73 -4.62 -5.33 11.81
C VAL A 73 -5.11 -6.76 11.99
N LEU A 74 -5.88 -7.29 11.02
CA LEU A 74 -6.41 -8.65 11.09
C LEU A 74 -5.31 -9.71 11.20
N LEU A 75 -4.22 -9.55 10.45
CA LEU A 75 -3.09 -10.49 10.50
C LEU A 75 -2.36 -10.44 11.85
N ILE A 76 -2.19 -9.25 12.45
CA ILE A 76 -1.63 -9.17 13.81
C ILE A 76 -2.54 -9.87 14.82
N LEU A 77 -3.85 -9.66 14.75
CA LEU A 77 -4.80 -10.32 15.66
C LEU A 77 -4.79 -11.85 15.48
N LEU A 78 -4.74 -12.33 14.24
CA LEU A 78 -4.66 -13.75 13.93
C LEU A 78 -3.37 -14.38 14.46
N PHE A 79 -2.22 -13.74 14.26
CA PHE A 79 -0.93 -14.21 14.76
C PHE A 79 -0.82 -14.08 16.30
N GLY A 80 -1.52 -13.10 16.89
CA GLY A 80 -1.64 -12.94 18.33
C GLY A 80 -2.28 -14.15 19.02
N MET A 81 -3.19 -14.86 18.34
CA MET A 81 -3.74 -16.13 18.85
C MET A 81 -2.68 -17.23 19.00
N PHE A 82 -1.56 -17.11 18.29
CA PHE A 82 -0.41 -18.02 18.36
C PHE A 82 0.74 -17.48 19.24
N ASN A 83 0.48 -16.49 20.11
CA ASN A 83 1.48 -15.80 20.92
C ASN A 83 2.57 -15.06 20.11
N ILE A 84 2.27 -14.66 18.88
CA ILE A 84 3.17 -13.84 18.05
C ILE A 84 2.63 -12.41 18.05
N HIS A 85 3.38 -11.50 18.66
CA HIS A 85 3.03 -10.08 18.72
C HIS A 85 3.88 -9.28 17.74
N GLY A 86 3.30 -8.23 17.16
CA GLY A 86 3.96 -7.30 16.27
C GLY A 86 3.38 -5.90 16.41
N ASP A 87 4.15 -4.91 16.00
CA ASP A 87 3.73 -3.52 15.99
C ASP A 87 2.78 -3.27 14.81
N TYR A 88 1.55 -2.82 15.13
CA TYR A 88 0.53 -2.44 14.15
C TYR A 88 1.05 -1.44 13.12
N ASN A 89 1.83 -0.45 13.56
CA ASN A 89 2.35 0.58 12.67
C ASN A 89 3.28 -0.02 11.63
N LYS A 90 4.14 -0.97 12.02
CA LYS A 90 5.11 -1.59 11.11
C LYS A 90 4.43 -2.50 10.11
N VAL A 91 3.54 -3.37 10.55
CA VAL A 91 2.87 -4.34 9.65
C VAL A 91 1.95 -3.64 8.65
N ILE A 92 1.26 -2.56 9.05
CA ILE A 92 0.39 -1.78 8.16
C ILE A 92 1.22 -1.01 7.10
N VAL A 93 2.42 -0.54 7.44
CA VAL A 93 3.30 0.19 6.50
C VAL A 93 3.73 -0.66 5.31
N GLY A 94 3.92 -1.98 5.47
CA GLY A 94 4.29 -2.89 4.37
C GLY A 94 3.34 -2.85 3.15
N PRO A 95 2.06 -3.24 3.30
CA PRO A 95 1.09 -3.18 2.21
C PRO A 95 0.84 -1.75 1.73
N LEU A 96 0.94 -0.75 2.61
CA LEU A 96 0.80 0.65 2.21
C LEU A 96 1.91 1.11 1.26
N MET A 97 3.17 0.81 1.57
CA MET A 97 4.31 1.19 0.72
C MET A 97 4.25 0.57 -0.67
N THR A 98 3.55 -0.54 -0.83
CA THR A 98 3.28 -1.16 -2.13
C THR A 98 2.31 -0.34 -2.98
N LEU A 99 1.42 0.43 -2.34
CA LEU A 99 0.41 1.27 -3.01
C LEU A 99 0.87 2.72 -3.20
N VAL A 100 1.93 3.15 -2.50
CA VAL A 100 2.43 4.52 -2.58
C VAL A 100 2.86 4.84 -4.03
N PRO A 101 2.45 6.00 -4.58
CA PRO A 101 2.71 6.39 -5.97
C PRO A 101 4.14 6.93 -6.16
N GLY A 102 5.15 6.16 -5.75
CA GLY A 102 6.55 6.56 -5.80
C GLY A 102 7.03 6.84 -7.23
N VAL A 103 6.66 5.98 -8.19
CA VAL A 103 7.05 6.11 -9.59
C VAL A 103 6.46 7.38 -10.23
N SER A 104 5.19 7.70 -9.93
CA SER A 104 4.54 8.92 -10.44
C SER A 104 5.23 10.17 -9.87
N LEU A 105 5.54 10.17 -8.56
CA LEU A 105 6.27 11.27 -7.93
C LEU A 105 7.66 11.46 -8.53
N THR A 106 8.45 10.38 -8.67
CA THR A 106 9.80 10.47 -9.25
C THR A 106 9.78 10.92 -10.69
N ASN A 107 8.81 10.46 -11.49
CA ASN A 107 8.65 10.88 -12.87
C ASN A 107 8.19 12.34 -12.96
N GLY A 108 7.29 12.79 -12.07
CA GLY A 108 6.86 14.18 -12.01
C GLY A 108 8.02 15.13 -11.72
N ILE A 109 8.85 14.81 -10.73
CA ILE A 109 10.06 15.59 -10.41
C ILE A 109 11.03 15.61 -11.60
N ARG A 110 11.25 14.46 -12.24
CA ARG A 110 12.10 14.38 -13.44
C ARG A 110 11.60 15.28 -14.57
N ASP A 111 10.30 15.28 -14.82
CA ASP A 111 9.69 16.09 -15.88
C ASP A 111 9.79 17.59 -15.56
N LEU A 112 9.60 18.00 -14.29
CA LEU A 112 9.84 19.37 -13.87
C LEU A 112 11.28 19.84 -14.11
N ILE A 113 12.26 19.01 -13.72
CA ILE A 113 13.69 19.31 -13.95
C ILE A 113 14.00 19.40 -15.45
N SER A 114 13.29 18.65 -16.28
CA SER A 114 13.47 18.63 -17.74
C SER A 114 12.78 19.78 -18.47
N GLY A 115 12.08 20.67 -17.76
CA GLY A 115 11.34 21.81 -18.33
C GLY A 115 9.90 21.49 -18.76
N GLU A 116 9.44 20.26 -18.55
CA GLU A 116 8.07 19.81 -18.88
C GLU A 116 7.10 20.10 -17.73
N LEU A 117 6.83 21.39 -17.49
CA LEU A 117 6.13 21.87 -16.29
C LEU A 117 4.70 21.35 -16.15
N ILE A 118 3.93 21.31 -17.25
CA ILE A 118 2.52 20.89 -17.23
C ILE A 118 2.42 19.40 -16.88
N ALA A 119 3.23 18.56 -17.53
CA ALA A 119 3.27 17.12 -17.29
C ALA A 119 3.82 16.79 -15.90
N GLY A 120 4.88 17.48 -15.47
CA GLY A 120 5.47 17.32 -14.14
C GLY A 120 4.50 17.67 -13.03
N ASN A 121 3.82 18.82 -13.11
CA ASN A 121 2.81 19.23 -12.13
C ASN A 121 1.64 18.24 -12.07
N ALA A 122 1.16 17.76 -13.22
CA ALA A 122 0.06 16.81 -13.25
C ALA A 122 0.41 15.51 -12.51
N LYS A 123 1.60 14.94 -12.73
CA LYS A 123 2.06 13.70 -12.07
C LYS A 123 2.30 13.88 -10.57
N ILE A 124 2.83 15.02 -10.15
CA ILE A 124 3.02 15.32 -8.73
C ILE A 124 1.67 15.47 -8.04
N MET A 125 0.72 16.18 -8.65
CA MET A 125 -0.63 16.32 -8.11
C MET A 125 -1.36 14.98 -8.06
N GLU A 126 -1.20 14.12 -9.06
CA GLU A 126 -1.72 12.75 -9.05
C GLU A 126 -1.16 11.97 -7.85
N ALA A 127 0.16 11.98 -7.64
CA ALA A 127 0.80 11.32 -6.52
C ALA A 127 0.32 11.88 -5.16
N LEU A 128 0.13 13.19 -5.06
CA LEU A 128 -0.39 13.86 -3.87
C LEU A 128 -1.81 13.40 -3.54
N PHE A 129 -2.72 13.39 -4.52
CA PHE A 129 -4.10 12.95 -4.30
C PHE A 129 -4.19 11.47 -3.94
N ILE A 130 -3.34 10.62 -4.53
CA ILE A 130 -3.25 9.21 -4.14
C ILE A 130 -2.77 9.09 -2.68
N ALA A 131 -1.75 9.84 -2.27
CA ALA A 131 -1.26 9.81 -0.88
C ALA A 131 -2.32 10.26 0.12
N ILE A 132 -3.05 11.34 -0.17
CA ILE A 132 -4.17 11.81 0.66
C ILE A 132 -5.28 10.76 0.76
N ALA A 133 -5.65 10.15 -0.38
CA ALA A 133 -6.66 9.09 -0.42
C ALA A 133 -6.26 7.88 0.44
N LEU A 134 -5.01 7.41 0.30
CA LEU A 134 -4.48 6.31 1.10
C LEU A 134 -4.48 6.66 2.60
N ALA A 135 -4.01 7.85 2.97
CA ALA A 135 -3.98 8.31 4.35
C ALA A 135 -5.38 8.35 4.98
N PHE A 136 -6.39 8.77 4.22
CA PHE A 136 -7.78 8.77 4.68
C PHE A 136 -8.30 7.35 4.95
N GLY A 137 -8.06 6.42 4.03
CA GLY A 137 -8.46 5.02 4.19
C GLY A 137 -7.80 4.34 5.41
N VAL A 138 -6.52 4.60 5.63
CA VAL A 138 -5.78 4.09 6.79
C VAL A 138 -6.29 4.72 8.09
N GLY A 139 -6.47 6.05 8.09
CA GLY A 139 -6.94 6.79 9.25
C GLY A 139 -8.29 6.31 9.76
N MET A 140 -9.22 5.97 8.86
CA MET A 140 -10.51 5.36 9.21
C MET A 140 -10.34 4.05 9.99
N VAL A 141 -9.49 3.15 9.51
CA VAL A 141 -9.26 1.84 10.15
C VAL A 141 -8.58 2.01 11.51
N LEU A 142 -7.55 2.86 11.59
CA LEU A 142 -6.85 3.11 12.84
C LEU A 142 -7.79 3.73 13.88
N GLN A 143 -8.64 4.69 13.50
CA GLN A 143 -9.61 5.30 14.41
C GLN A 143 -10.63 4.27 14.93
N ILE A 144 -11.10 3.37 14.06
CA ILE A 144 -11.99 2.27 14.48
C ILE A 144 -11.25 1.33 15.45
N THR A 145 -10.00 0.99 15.16
CA THR A 145 -9.20 0.09 15.98
C THR A 145 -8.96 0.68 17.38
N ILE A 146 -8.59 1.96 17.46
CA ILE A 146 -8.36 2.66 18.73
C ILE A 146 -9.64 2.78 19.56
N ASN A 147 -10.82 2.84 18.94
CA ASN A 147 -12.08 2.94 19.69
C ASN A 147 -12.59 1.58 20.20
N ILE A 148 -12.10 0.48 19.63
CA ILE A 148 -12.49 -0.89 20.02
C ILE A 148 -11.60 -1.41 21.17
N PHE A 149 -10.35 -0.94 21.28
CA PHE A 149 -9.36 -1.35 22.29
C PHE A 149 -9.11 -0.26 23.33
#